data_AF-A0A1M7KB06-F1
#
_entry.id   AF-A0A1M7KB06-F1
#
_cell.length_a   1.000
_cell.length_b   1.000
_cell.length_c   1.000
_cell.angle_alpha   90.00
_cell.angle_beta   90.00
_cell.angle_gamma   90.00
#
_symmetry.space_group_name_H-M   'P 1'
#
loop_
_entity.id
_entity.type
_entity.pdbx_description
1 polymer ?
#
loop_
_entity_poly.entity_id
_entity_poly.type
_entity_poly.pdbx_seq_one_letter_code
_entity_poly.pdbx_strand_id
1 'polypeptide(L)'
;MEDKFQSDVDIGFLKKETLHAAKQLLGLEVVTRVGGEVTSGYITEVEAYLGVGDKAAHTFGGRRNRKNEMMYRPYGHVYVYTMHGHHCMNFLTRGNEPEGVLIRAVEPRLGIDVMKERRGREINLTDGPGKLTQSLGITRSAHNGMMLNNEVLILRHGRAPGNILATPRIGIDNKEEAADYLYRFIVEGNPHISRFKGRAAENHGWK
;
A
#
# COMPACT_ATOMS: atom_id res chain seq x y z
N MET A 1 -14.62 -17.91 19.64
CA MET A 1 -15.32 -17.14 18.60
C MET A 1 -14.35 -17.04 17.45
N GLU A 2 -14.56 -17.76 16.35
CA GLU A 2 -13.68 -17.67 15.19
C GLU A 2 -13.76 -16.24 14.64
N ASP A 3 -12.66 -15.49 14.76
CA ASP A 3 -12.51 -14.20 14.09
C ASP A 3 -12.60 -14.48 12.58
N LYS A 4 -13.78 -14.23 12.01
CA LYS A 4 -14.03 -14.49 10.59
C LYS A 4 -13.14 -13.53 9.81
N PHE A 5 -12.29 -14.08 8.94
CA PHE A 5 -11.50 -13.31 7.99
C PHE A 5 -12.44 -12.64 6.98
N GLN A 6 -12.98 -11.52 7.41
CA GLN A 6 -13.99 -10.72 6.74
C GLN A 6 -13.61 -9.27 6.91
N SER A 7 -13.80 -8.52 5.83
CA SER A 7 -13.69 -7.06 5.83
C SER A 7 -14.91 -6.46 6.53
N ASP A 8 -14.69 -5.37 7.25
CA ASP A 8 -15.71 -4.47 7.77
C ASP A 8 -15.66 -3.08 7.10
N VAL A 9 -14.86 -2.93 6.03
CA VAL A 9 -14.66 -1.68 5.30
C VAL A 9 -15.36 -1.72 3.94
N ASP A 10 -16.20 -0.72 3.68
CA ASP A 10 -16.66 -0.40 2.33
C ASP A 10 -15.53 0.28 1.54
N ILE A 11 -15.05 -0.40 0.50
CA ILE A 11 -13.98 0.09 -0.38
C ILE A 11 -14.47 1.00 -1.51
N GLY A 12 -15.74 1.40 -1.50
CA GLY A 12 -16.33 2.31 -2.50
C GLY A 12 -15.61 3.65 -2.64
N PHE A 13 -14.88 4.09 -1.61
CA PHE A 13 -14.03 5.28 -1.70
C PHE A 13 -12.88 5.14 -2.72
N LEU A 14 -12.45 3.93 -3.06
CA LEU A 14 -11.43 3.67 -4.10
C LEU A 14 -11.93 4.05 -5.51
N LYS A 15 -13.25 4.10 -5.74
CA LYS A 15 -13.82 4.51 -7.02
C LYS A 15 -13.68 6.03 -7.27
N LYS A 16 -13.46 6.82 -6.22
CA LYS A 16 -13.34 8.28 -6.26
C LYS A 16 -11.95 8.72 -6.76
N GLU A 17 -11.63 10.00 -6.53
CA GLU A 17 -10.31 10.59 -6.80
C GLU A 17 -9.17 9.80 -6.12
N THR A 18 -8.13 9.42 -6.87
CA THR A 18 -7.02 8.60 -6.35
C THR A 18 -6.28 9.26 -5.19
N LEU A 19 -6.11 10.58 -5.20
CA LEU A 19 -5.51 11.32 -4.08
C LEU A 19 -6.40 11.28 -2.82
N HIS A 20 -7.72 11.30 -2.99
CA HIS A 20 -8.65 11.14 -1.89
C HIS A 20 -8.61 9.70 -1.36
N ALA A 21 -8.66 8.71 -2.24
CA ALA A 21 -8.56 7.31 -1.89
C ALA A 21 -7.26 6.98 -1.14
N ALA A 22 -6.12 7.53 -1.57
CA ALA A 22 -4.84 7.36 -0.89
C ALA A 22 -4.89 7.84 0.56
N LYS A 23 -5.51 9.01 0.83
CA LYS A 23 -5.67 9.51 2.21
C LYS A 23 -6.62 8.63 3.04
N GLN A 24 -7.68 8.11 2.44
CA GLN A 24 -8.65 7.23 3.13
C GLN A 24 -8.06 5.86 3.49
N LEU A 25 -7.01 5.42 2.78
CA LEU A 25 -6.30 4.17 3.12
C LEU A 25 -5.45 4.29 4.39
N LEU A 26 -4.97 5.50 4.73
CA LEU A 26 -4.11 5.68 5.91
C LEU A 26 -4.88 5.35 7.19
N GLY A 27 -4.29 4.47 8.00
CA GLY A 27 -4.85 3.99 9.25
C GLY A 27 -5.71 2.73 9.13
N LEU A 28 -6.22 2.39 7.94
CA LEU A 28 -6.87 1.10 7.72
C LEU A 28 -5.89 -0.05 7.98
N GLU A 29 -6.41 -1.16 8.49
CA GLU A 29 -5.64 -2.36 8.66
C GLU A 29 -5.67 -3.18 7.37
N VAL A 30 -4.49 -3.50 6.84
CA VAL A 30 -4.34 -4.51 5.78
C VAL A 30 -4.03 -5.86 6.43
N VAL A 31 -4.85 -6.87 6.16
CA VAL A 31 -4.70 -8.21 6.70
C VAL A 31 -4.51 -9.20 5.57
N THR A 32 -3.48 -10.05 5.67
CA THR A 32 -3.24 -11.16 4.75
C THR A 32 -3.33 -12.50 5.44
N ARG A 33 -3.85 -13.50 4.73
CA ARG A 33 -3.80 -14.92 5.08
C ARG A 33 -3.04 -15.65 3.99
N VAL A 34 -1.79 -16.00 4.25
CA VAL A 34 -0.88 -16.64 3.27
C VAL A 34 -0.17 -17.81 3.91
N GLY A 35 -0.30 -18.99 3.30
CA GLY A 35 0.31 -20.22 3.83
C GLY A 35 -0.25 -20.67 5.17
N GLY A 36 -1.52 -20.37 5.46
CA GLY A 36 -2.15 -20.64 6.76
C GLY A 36 -1.90 -19.56 7.82
N GLU A 37 -0.92 -18.68 7.59
CA GLU A 37 -0.53 -17.64 8.55
C GLU A 37 -1.25 -16.32 8.29
N VAL A 38 -1.72 -15.68 9.38
CA VAL A 38 -2.34 -14.35 9.35
C VAL A 38 -1.34 -13.27 9.76
N THR A 39 -1.13 -12.29 8.90
CA THR A 39 -0.27 -11.12 9.17
C THR A 39 -1.03 -9.84 8.88
N SER A 40 -0.79 -8.79 9.67
CA SER A 40 -1.46 -7.50 9.43
C SER A 40 -0.70 -6.28 9.93
N GLY A 41 -1.10 -5.11 9.44
CA GLY A 41 -0.64 -3.84 9.98
C GLY A 41 -1.49 -2.66 9.54
N TYR A 42 -1.38 -1.55 10.26
CA TYR A 42 -2.08 -0.30 9.94
C TYR A 42 -1.29 0.47 8.88
N ILE A 43 -1.94 0.87 7.79
CA ILE A 43 -1.26 1.57 6.69
C ILE A 43 -0.78 2.95 7.15
N THR A 44 0.54 3.18 7.09
CA THR A 44 1.18 4.41 7.57
C THR A 44 1.71 5.28 6.44
N GLU A 45 1.93 4.71 5.25
CA GLU A 45 2.47 5.42 4.10
C GLU A 45 1.94 4.85 2.78
N VAL A 46 1.55 5.74 1.88
CA VAL A 46 1.09 5.42 0.53
C VAL A 46 1.60 6.40 -0.52
N GLU A 47 1.63 5.98 -1.78
CA GLU A 47 1.86 6.86 -2.93
C GLU A 47 0.76 6.71 -3.98
N ALA A 48 0.22 7.83 -4.43
CA ALA A 48 -0.75 7.88 -5.53
C ALA A 48 -0.05 7.99 -6.88
N TYR A 49 -0.59 7.25 -7.87
CA TYR A 49 -0.18 7.30 -9.27
C TYR A 49 -1.40 7.56 -10.14
N LEU A 50 -1.43 8.73 -10.80
CA LEU A 50 -2.60 9.26 -11.54
C LEU A 50 -2.61 8.81 -13.01
N GLY A 51 -2.09 7.61 -13.25
CA GLY A 51 -2.23 6.91 -14.52
C GLY A 51 -1.66 7.67 -15.72
N VAL A 52 -2.52 7.92 -16.71
CA VAL A 52 -2.14 8.43 -18.04
C VAL A 52 -1.43 9.79 -17.98
N GLY A 53 -1.83 10.66 -17.04
CA GLY A 53 -1.29 12.01 -16.90
C GLY A 53 -0.05 12.12 -16.01
N ASP A 54 0.41 11.03 -15.42
CA ASP A 54 1.46 11.04 -14.41
C ASP A 54 2.75 10.38 -14.94
N LYS A 55 3.79 11.18 -15.22
CA LYS A 55 5.08 10.70 -15.75
C LYS A 55 5.75 9.62 -14.89
N ALA A 56 5.41 9.56 -13.59
CA ALA A 56 5.94 8.54 -12.69
C ALA A 56 5.15 7.23 -12.74
N ALA A 57 3.94 7.20 -13.29
CA ALA A 57 3.10 6.01 -13.37
C ALA A 57 3.56 5.05 -14.48
N HIS A 58 3.37 3.75 -14.26
CA HIS A 58 3.63 2.72 -15.28
C HIS A 58 2.73 2.84 -16.51
N THR A 59 1.63 3.57 -16.40
CA THR A 59 0.58 3.74 -17.40
C THR A 59 0.62 5.13 -18.05
N PHE A 60 1.66 5.92 -17.77
CA PHE A 60 1.89 7.23 -18.38
C PHE A 60 1.76 7.19 -19.90
N GLY A 61 1.06 8.18 -20.47
CA GLY A 61 0.80 8.25 -21.91
C GLY A 61 -0.06 7.10 -22.44
N GLY A 62 -0.83 6.42 -21.57
CA GLY A 62 -1.70 5.32 -21.96
C GLY A 62 -0.96 4.02 -22.26
N ARG A 63 0.29 3.89 -21.83
CA ARG A 63 1.10 2.68 -22.06
C ARG A 63 0.42 1.45 -21.47
N ARG A 64 0.13 0.46 -22.31
CA ARG A 64 -0.41 -0.83 -21.92
C ARG A 64 0.43 -1.97 -22.48
N ASN A 65 0.88 -2.87 -21.62
CA ASN A 65 1.62 -4.09 -21.97
C ASN A 65 1.41 -5.17 -20.89
N ARG A 66 1.95 -6.37 -21.12
CA ARG A 66 1.80 -7.50 -20.19
C ARG A 66 2.25 -7.22 -18.74
N LYS A 67 3.16 -6.26 -18.50
CA LYS A 67 3.68 -5.94 -17.17
C LYS A 67 2.75 -5.02 -16.37
N ASN A 68 1.98 -4.15 -17.04
CA ASN A 68 1.11 -3.17 -16.39
C ASN A 68 -0.38 -3.37 -16.71
N GLU A 69 -0.73 -4.39 -17.50
CA GLU A 69 -2.11 -4.64 -17.93
C GLU A 69 -3.10 -4.72 -16.76
N MET A 70 -2.68 -5.24 -15.60
CA MET A 70 -3.55 -5.30 -14.43
C MET A 70 -3.98 -3.91 -13.93
N MET A 71 -3.20 -2.85 -14.15
CA MET A 71 -3.61 -1.48 -13.81
C MET A 71 -4.90 -1.04 -14.53
N TYR A 72 -5.27 -1.68 -15.65
CA TYR A 72 -6.47 -1.37 -16.40
C TYR A 72 -7.72 -2.15 -15.91
N ARG A 73 -7.62 -2.82 -14.76
CA ARG A 73 -8.78 -3.40 -14.09
C ARG A 73 -9.52 -2.33 -13.27
N PRO A 74 -10.82 -2.51 -13.01
CA PRO A 74 -11.57 -1.59 -12.15
C PRO A 74 -11.00 -1.52 -10.73
N TYR A 75 -11.35 -0.46 -10.00
CA TYR A 75 -11.03 -0.28 -8.59
C TYR A 75 -11.30 -1.53 -7.75
N GLY A 76 -10.56 -1.66 -6.66
CA GLY A 76 -10.67 -2.78 -5.74
C GLY A 76 -9.82 -3.99 -6.14
N HIS A 77 -9.28 -4.04 -7.36
CA HIS A 77 -8.24 -5.00 -7.71
C HIS A 77 -6.88 -4.59 -7.15
N VAL A 78 -5.99 -5.57 -7.01
CA VAL A 78 -4.61 -5.38 -6.58
C VAL A 78 -3.66 -5.53 -7.77
N TYR A 79 -2.77 -4.57 -7.95
CA TYR A 79 -1.66 -4.68 -8.89
C TYR A 79 -0.36 -4.94 -8.15
N VAL A 80 0.21 -6.12 -8.39
CA VAL A 80 1.52 -6.50 -7.85
C VAL A 80 2.54 -6.59 -8.97
N TYR A 81 3.62 -5.84 -8.86
CA TYR A 81 4.74 -5.87 -9.81
C TYR A 81 6.05 -6.20 -9.12
N THR A 82 7.09 -6.48 -9.91
CA THR A 82 8.45 -6.68 -9.41
C THR A 82 9.36 -5.54 -9.85
N MET A 83 10.21 -5.08 -8.94
CA MET A 83 11.20 -4.04 -9.17
C MET A 83 12.42 -4.32 -8.31
N HIS A 84 13.60 -4.39 -8.94
CA HIS A 84 14.87 -4.73 -8.28
C HIS A 84 14.79 -5.99 -7.38
N GLY A 85 14.07 -7.03 -7.84
CA GLY A 85 13.91 -8.28 -7.09
C GLY A 85 12.86 -8.24 -5.97
N HIS A 86 12.22 -7.09 -5.73
CA HIS A 86 11.18 -6.94 -4.70
C HIS A 86 9.78 -6.85 -5.32
N HIS A 87 8.77 -7.29 -4.57
CA HIS A 87 7.37 -7.06 -4.93
C HIS A 87 6.90 -5.68 -4.47
N CYS A 88 5.96 -5.09 -5.19
CA CYS A 88 5.30 -3.84 -4.82
C CYS A 88 3.81 -3.99 -5.10
N MET A 89 2.96 -3.59 -4.14
CA MET A 89 1.52 -3.82 -4.16
C MET A 89 0.76 -2.50 -4.22
N ASN A 90 -0.12 -2.37 -5.21
CA ASN A 90 -1.00 -1.21 -5.37
C ASN A 90 -2.45 -1.65 -5.24
N PHE A 91 -3.27 -0.81 -4.65
CA PHE A 91 -4.73 -0.94 -4.74
C PHE A 91 -5.21 -0.05 -5.86
N LEU A 92 -5.90 -0.65 -6.84
CA LEU A 92 -6.41 0.08 -7.97
C LEU A 92 -7.57 0.96 -7.54
N THR A 93 -7.56 2.17 -8.07
CA THR A 93 -8.60 3.16 -7.91
C THR A 93 -9.30 3.35 -9.25
N ARG A 94 -10.38 4.14 -9.25
CA ARG A 94 -11.14 4.50 -10.45
C ARG A 94 -11.86 3.34 -11.16
N GLY A 95 -12.84 3.67 -12.00
CA GLY A 95 -13.56 2.69 -12.79
C GLY A 95 -12.90 2.39 -14.13
N ASN A 96 -12.40 3.45 -14.79
CA ASN A 96 -12.01 3.41 -16.20
C ASN A 96 -10.58 3.91 -16.44
N GLU A 97 -9.96 4.53 -15.45
CA GLU A 97 -8.61 5.08 -15.52
C GLU A 97 -7.60 4.15 -14.84
N PRO A 98 -6.40 3.93 -15.42
CA PRO A 98 -5.41 3.02 -14.88
C PRO A 98 -4.57 3.67 -13.78
N GLU A 99 -5.26 4.07 -12.71
CA GLU A 99 -4.73 4.73 -11.51
C GLU A 99 -4.63 3.75 -10.34
N GLY A 100 -3.80 4.09 -9.35
CA GLY A 100 -3.72 3.27 -8.15
C GLY A 100 -2.89 3.90 -7.06
N VAL A 101 -2.95 3.25 -5.89
CA VAL A 101 -2.24 3.65 -4.69
C VAL A 101 -1.27 2.56 -4.28
N LEU A 102 0.03 2.83 -4.35
CA LEU A 102 1.08 1.98 -3.81
C LEU A 102 1.02 2.00 -2.28
N ILE A 103 0.91 0.82 -1.67
CA ILE A 103 1.05 0.69 -0.21
C ILE A 103 2.53 0.55 0.10
N ARG A 104 3.09 1.53 0.82
CA ARG A 104 4.53 1.60 1.06
C ARG A 104 4.92 1.07 2.42
N ALA A 105 4.12 1.38 3.43
CA ALA A 105 4.44 0.95 4.77
C ALA A 105 3.21 0.73 5.63
N VAL A 106 3.40 -0.15 6.63
CA VAL A 106 2.43 -0.38 7.69
C VAL A 106 3.13 -0.40 9.04
N GLU A 107 2.41 -0.02 10.09
CA GLU A 107 2.75 -0.37 11.46
C GLU A 107 2.30 -1.82 11.73
N PRO A 108 3.22 -2.78 11.97
CA PRO A 108 2.87 -4.19 12.19
C PRO A 108 1.92 -4.37 13.38
N ARG A 109 0.95 -5.28 13.26
CA ARG A 109 -0.04 -5.58 14.31
C ARG A 109 -0.13 -7.07 14.61
N LEU A 110 -0.52 -7.91 13.65
CA LEU A 110 -0.67 -9.36 13.84
C LEU A 110 0.41 -10.14 13.08
N GLY A 111 0.80 -11.30 13.61
CA GLY A 111 1.72 -12.22 12.97
C GLY A 111 3.15 -11.68 12.81
N ILE A 112 3.60 -10.82 13.76
CA ILE A 112 4.91 -10.17 13.67
C ILE A 112 6.05 -11.21 13.60
N ASP A 113 5.96 -12.31 14.33
CA ASP A 113 6.99 -13.37 14.28
C ASP A 113 7.05 -14.04 12.90
N VAL A 114 5.89 -14.26 12.25
CA VAL A 114 5.82 -14.74 10.86
C VAL A 114 6.45 -13.72 9.91
N MET A 115 6.21 -12.41 10.12
CA MET A 115 6.88 -11.37 9.33
C MET A 115 8.40 -11.42 9.50
N LYS A 116 8.89 -11.58 10.74
CA LYS A 116 10.32 -11.69 11.03
C LYS A 116 10.96 -12.89 10.33
N GLU A 117 10.30 -14.05 10.37
CA GLU A 117 10.72 -15.26 9.67
C GLU A 117 10.79 -15.02 8.15
N ARG A 118 9.70 -14.52 7.55
CA ARG A 118 9.65 -14.19 6.12
C ARG A 118 10.74 -13.19 5.70
N ARG A 119 11.09 -12.25 6.58
CA ARG A 119 12.14 -11.24 6.34
C ARG A 119 13.55 -11.71 6.67
N GLY A 120 13.71 -12.73 7.53
CA GLY A 120 14.97 -13.07 8.17
C GLY A 120 15.58 -11.91 8.98
N ARG A 121 14.74 -11.09 9.63
CA ARG A 121 15.13 -9.86 10.34
C ARG A 121 14.21 -9.61 11.54
N GLU A 122 14.74 -8.95 12.57
CA GLU A 122 13.98 -8.59 13.79
C GLU A 122 13.26 -7.23 13.69
N ILE A 123 13.83 -6.29 12.93
CA ILE A 123 13.38 -4.89 12.84
C ILE A 123 13.27 -4.45 11.37
N ASN A 124 12.65 -3.29 11.13
CA ASN A 124 12.47 -2.71 9.79
C ASN A 124 11.75 -3.69 8.83
N LEU A 125 10.66 -4.25 9.34
CA LEU A 125 9.88 -5.29 8.67
C LEU A 125 9.01 -4.72 7.55
N THR A 126 8.49 -3.51 7.71
CA THR A 126 7.39 -2.99 6.88
C THR A 126 7.57 -1.54 6.45
N ASP A 127 8.73 -0.93 6.69
CA ASP A 127 9.06 0.47 6.39
C ASP A 127 9.52 0.68 4.92
N GLY A 128 8.81 0.07 3.98
CA GLY A 128 9.06 0.20 2.53
C GLY A 128 8.33 -0.85 1.70
N PRO A 129 8.02 -0.60 0.42
CA PRO A 129 7.06 -1.42 -0.33
C PRO A 129 7.52 -2.88 -0.53
N GLY A 130 8.81 -3.09 -0.83
CA GLY A 130 9.41 -4.43 -0.93
C GLY A 130 9.45 -5.18 0.40
N LYS A 131 9.77 -4.45 1.47
CA LYS A 131 9.81 -4.94 2.85
C LYS A 131 8.42 -5.39 3.31
N LEU A 132 7.42 -4.53 3.09
CA LEU A 132 6.03 -4.73 3.41
C LEU A 132 5.47 -5.99 2.73
N THR A 133 5.61 -6.08 1.40
CA THR A 133 5.06 -7.21 0.64
C THR A 133 5.67 -8.54 1.07
N GLN A 134 6.99 -8.58 1.32
CA GLN A 134 7.66 -9.78 1.84
C GLN A 134 7.13 -10.17 3.23
N SER A 135 6.99 -9.21 4.15
CA SER A 135 6.42 -9.45 5.49
C SER A 135 4.99 -10.00 5.43
N LEU A 136 4.17 -9.48 4.51
CA LEU A 136 2.78 -9.91 4.32
C LEU A 136 2.63 -11.19 3.46
N GLY A 137 3.71 -11.74 2.92
CA GLY A 137 3.67 -12.92 2.04
C GLY A 137 3.15 -12.63 0.63
N ILE A 138 3.04 -11.36 0.24
CA ILE A 138 2.50 -10.94 -1.06
C ILE A 138 3.55 -11.13 -2.16
N THR A 139 3.18 -11.93 -3.15
CA THR A 139 3.97 -12.19 -4.36
C THR A 139 3.20 -11.84 -5.63
N ARG A 140 3.92 -11.44 -6.68
CA ARG A 140 3.32 -11.15 -7.99
C ARG A 140 2.63 -12.37 -8.60
N SER A 141 3.22 -13.56 -8.47
CA SER A 141 2.69 -14.78 -9.10
C SER A 141 1.35 -15.20 -8.51
N ALA A 142 1.18 -15.09 -7.20
CA ALA A 142 -0.05 -15.50 -6.53
C ALA A 142 -1.10 -14.39 -6.47
N HIS A 143 -0.72 -13.11 -6.30
CA HIS A 143 -1.67 -12.08 -5.84
C HIS A 143 -2.00 -11.00 -6.88
N ASN A 144 -1.25 -10.91 -7.98
CA ASN A 144 -1.49 -9.88 -8.98
C ASN A 144 -2.84 -10.08 -9.68
N GLY A 145 -3.71 -9.08 -9.64
CA GLY A 145 -5.07 -9.13 -10.20
C GLY A 145 -6.14 -9.67 -9.25
N MET A 146 -5.81 -9.99 -8.00
CA MET A 146 -6.83 -10.35 -7.00
C MET A 146 -7.73 -9.15 -6.67
N MET A 147 -8.99 -9.42 -6.30
CA MET A 147 -9.86 -8.42 -5.67
C MET A 147 -9.53 -8.30 -4.19
N LEU A 148 -9.56 -7.07 -3.66
CA LEU A 148 -9.58 -6.80 -2.23
C LEU A 148 -10.81 -7.45 -1.57
N ASN A 149 -10.71 -7.65 -0.26
CA ASN A 149 -11.77 -8.19 0.58
C ASN A 149 -12.18 -9.62 0.18
N ASN A 150 -11.20 -10.44 -0.18
CA ASN A 150 -11.36 -11.86 -0.47
C ASN A 150 -10.84 -12.73 0.70
N GLU A 151 -10.64 -14.03 0.48
CA GLU A 151 -10.15 -14.98 1.50
C GLU A 151 -8.63 -14.90 1.81
N VAL A 152 -7.89 -14.08 1.08
CA VAL A 152 -6.42 -13.92 1.18
C VAL A 152 -6.03 -12.52 1.66
N LEU A 153 -6.70 -11.47 1.21
CA LEU A 153 -6.35 -10.08 1.48
C LEU A 153 -7.63 -9.28 1.72
N ILE A 154 -7.74 -8.73 2.93
CA ILE A 154 -8.88 -7.89 3.35
C ILE A 154 -8.37 -6.57 3.93
N LEU A 155 -9.23 -5.56 3.87
CA LEU A 155 -9.09 -4.34 4.66
C LEU A 155 -10.04 -4.40 5.85
N ARG A 156 -9.58 -3.88 6.99
CA ARG A 156 -10.40 -3.67 8.19
C ARG A 156 -10.27 -2.23 8.69
N HIS A 157 -11.27 -1.78 9.44
CA HIS A 157 -11.15 -0.55 10.20
C HIS A 157 -9.97 -0.68 11.18
N GLY A 158 -9.13 0.34 11.22
CA GLY A 158 -7.92 0.35 12.03
C GLY A 158 -7.86 1.61 12.89
N ARG A 159 -6.73 2.31 12.81
CA ARG A 159 -6.46 3.52 13.58
C ARG A 159 -6.83 4.77 12.79
N ALA A 160 -7.18 5.84 13.49
CA ALA A 160 -7.36 7.14 12.87
C ALA A 160 -6.03 7.92 12.91
N PRO A 161 -5.51 8.42 11.78
CA PRO A 161 -4.32 9.28 11.79
C PRO A 161 -4.62 10.63 12.46
N GLY A 162 -3.70 11.09 13.30
CA GLY A 162 -3.73 12.42 13.93
C GLY A 162 -3.57 13.53 12.88
N ASN A 163 -2.47 13.45 12.13
CA ASN A 163 -2.18 14.32 11.00
C ASN A 163 -1.65 13.50 9.81
N ILE A 164 -2.03 13.91 8.59
CA ILE A 164 -1.55 13.34 7.34
C ILE A 164 -0.73 14.39 6.61
N LEU A 165 0.55 14.12 6.38
CA LEU A 165 1.40 14.99 5.56
C LEU A 165 1.42 14.53 4.11
N ALA A 166 1.37 15.49 3.19
CA ALA A 166 1.62 15.29 1.78
C ALA A 166 3.09 15.64 1.45
N THR A 167 3.80 14.75 0.77
CA THR A 167 5.22 14.91 0.45
C THR A 167 5.51 14.41 -0.97
N PRO A 168 6.69 14.74 -1.55
CA PRO A 168 7.15 14.13 -2.79
C PRO A 168 7.25 12.59 -2.67
N ARG A 169 7.06 11.90 -3.80
CA ARG A 169 7.20 10.44 -3.89
C ARG A 169 8.66 10.03 -3.88
N ILE A 170 8.94 8.80 -3.47
CA ILE A 170 10.28 8.25 -3.31
C ILE A 170 10.70 7.46 -4.56
N GLY A 171 11.91 7.71 -5.04
CA GLY A 171 12.55 6.90 -6.09
C GLY A 171 12.09 7.24 -7.50
N ILE A 172 11.58 8.47 -7.70
CA ILE A 172 11.12 8.99 -8.98
C ILE A 172 11.83 10.29 -9.37
N ASP A 173 13.03 10.53 -8.84
CA ASP A 173 13.79 11.78 -8.99
C ASP A 173 14.08 12.13 -10.48
N ASN A 174 14.00 11.14 -11.37
CA ASN A 174 14.19 11.29 -12.81
C ASN A 174 12.88 11.42 -13.61
N LYS A 175 11.75 11.74 -12.95
CA LYS A 175 10.42 11.82 -13.58
C LYS A 175 9.94 13.25 -13.84
N GLU A 176 10.88 14.16 -14.05
CA GLU A 176 10.61 15.57 -14.38
C GLU A 176 9.69 16.20 -13.33
N GLU A 177 8.67 16.98 -13.72
CA GLU A 177 7.76 17.65 -12.80
C GLU A 177 7.01 16.69 -11.87
N ALA A 178 6.87 15.43 -12.25
CA ALA A 178 6.17 14.43 -11.43
C ALA A 178 6.95 14.08 -10.15
N ALA A 179 8.26 14.38 -10.10
CA ALA A 179 9.08 14.24 -8.90
C ALA A 179 8.66 15.20 -7.79
N ASP A 180 8.15 16.39 -8.14
CA ASP A 180 7.78 17.44 -7.18
C ASP A 180 6.33 17.31 -6.67
N TYR A 181 5.51 16.46 -7.30
CA TYR A 181 4.12 16.26 -6.90
C TYR A 181 4.02 15.68 -5.49
N LEU A 182 3.20 16.33 -4.64
CA LEU A 182 2.93 15.93 -3.26
C LEU A 182 1.94 14.75 -3.18
N TYR A 183 2.24 13.67 -3.90
CA TYR A 183 1.38 12.49 -4.06
C TYR A 183 1.76 11.33 -3.14
N ARG A 184 2.68 11.53 -2.20
CA ARG A 184 2.96 10.61 -1.10
C ARG A 184 2.29 11.10 0.17
N PHE A 185 1.54 10.24 0.83
CA PHE A 185 0.85 10.56 2.08
C PHE A 185 1.39 9.70 3.22
N ILE A 186 1.72 10.34 4.35
CA ILE A 186 2.26 9.68 5.55
C ILE A 186 1.47 10.07 6.79
N VAL A 187 1.41 9.16 7.76
CA VAL A 187 1.01 9.47 9.14
C VAL A 187 2.18 10.19 9.83
N GLU A 188 1.98 11.45 10.21
CA GLU A 188 3.03 12.27 10.82
C GLU A 188 3.52 11.66 12.15
N GLY A 189 4.84 11.57 12.33
CA GLY A 189 5.42 11.07 13.58
C GLY A 189 5.35 9.55 13.78
N ASN A 190 4.86 8.78 12.79
CA ASN A 190 4.87 7.33 12.85
C ASN A 190 6.26 6.76 12.47
N PRO A 191 6.92 5.96 13.34
CA PRO A 191 8.26 5.45 13.08
C PRO A 191 8.32 4.38 11.97
N HIS A 192 7.17 3.83 11.55
CA HIS A 192 7.09 2.78 10.54
C HIS A 192 6.98 3.30 9.10
N ILE A 193 7.01 4.61 8.86
CA ILE A 193 7.11 5.14 7.49
C ILE A 193 8.51 4.88 6.92
N SER A 194 8.61 4.76 5.59
CA SER A 194 9.89 4.61 4.93
C SER A 194 10.75 5.88 5.08
N ARG A 195 12.06 5.66 5.31
CA ARG A 195 13.06 6.72 5.55
C ARG A 195 12.71 7.64 6.73
N PHE A 196 12.07 7.12 7.77
CA PHE A 196 11.76 7.88 8.99
C PHE A 196 13.03 8.53 9.57
N LYS A 197 12.91 9.80 9.98
CA LYS A 197 13.95 10.58 10.64
C LYS A 197 13.34 11.35 11.81
N GLY A 198 14.09 11.47 12.89
CA GLY A 198 13.68 12.23 14.08
C GLY A 198 13.07 11.35 15.17
N ARG A 199 12.31 11.99 16.06
CA ARG A 199 11.68 11.33 17.22
C ARG A 199 10.25 10.93 16.87
N ALA A 200 9.89 9.70 17.17
CA ALA A 200 8.51 9.22 17.03
C ALA A 200 7.57 10.01 17.95
N ALA A 201 6.35 10.27 17.47
CA ALA A 201 5.28 10.74 18.34
C ALA A 201 4.91 9.66 19.35
N GLU A 202 4.46 10.06 20.55
CA GLU A 202 4.16 9.15 21.66
C GLU A 202 3.20 8.02 21.26
N ASN A 203 2.14 8.35 20.51
CA ASN A 203 1.17 7.38 19.97
C ASN A 203 1.40 7.05 18.50
N HIS A 204 2.66 7.13 18.01
CA HIS A 204 3.01 6.87 16.61
C HIS A 204 2.18 7.66 15.59
N GLY A 205 1.69 8.85 15.96
CA GLY A 205 0.91 9.72 15.07
C GLY A 205 -0.57 9.33 14.92
N TRP A 206 -1.06 8.37 15.69
CA TRP A 206 -2.48 8.00 15.76
C TRP A 206 -3.26 8.92 16.72
N LYS A 207 -4.58 9.03 16.50
CA LYS A 207 -5.53 9.66 17.44
C LYS A 207 -5.90 8.73 18.58
#